data_AF-A0A359D5S3-F1
#
_entry.id   AF-A0A359D5S3-F1
#
_cell.length_a   1.000
_cell.length_b   1.000
_cell.length_c   1.000
_cell.angle_alpha   90.00
_cell.angle_beta   90.00
_cell.angle_gamma   90.00
#
_symmetry.space_group_name_H-M   'P 1'
#
loop_
_entity.id
_entity.type
_entity.pdbx_description
1 polymer ?
#
loop_
_entity_poly.entity_id
_entity_poly.type
_entity_poly.pdbx_seq_one_letter_code
_entity_poly.pdbx_strand_id
1 'polypeptide(L)'
;FKGKRVAVIGGGNSGVEAAIDLAGIVAHVTLIEFDSQLRADAVLQKKLHSLANVKVITSALTTEVKGDGQKVNGLVYKDRNSDELHTVELEGIFVQ
;
A
#
# COMPACT_ATOMS: atom_id res chain seq x y z
N PHE A 1 -0.38 3.07 14.98
CA PHE A 1 -1.47 3.04 13.98
C PHE A 1 -2.48 1.90 14.20
N LYS A 2 -2.71 1.47 15.45
CA LYS A 2 -3.66 0.38 15.74
C LYS A 2 -5.07 0.74 15.25
N GLY A 3 -5.70 -0.17 14.51
CA GLY A 3 -7.04 0.02 13.95
C GLY A 3 -7.16 1.08 12.84
N LYS A 4 -6.06 1.59 12.30
CA LYS A 4 -6.05 2.54 11.17
C LYS A 4 -5.89 1.82 9.83
N ARG A 5 -6.27 2.48 8.74
CA ARG A 5 -5.96 2.07 7.37
C ARG A 5 -4.65 2.74 6.96
N VAL A 6 -3.74 1.98 6.38
CA VAL A 6 -2.43 2.49 5.98
C VAL A 6 -2.07 2.04 4.57
N ALA A 7 -1.20 2.79 3.89
CA ALA A 7 -0.56 2.35 2.67
C ALA A 7 0.93 2.08 2.90
N VAL A 8 1.44 1.07 2.20
CA VAL A 8 2.87 0.82 2.04
C VAL A 8 3.21 1.01 0.57
N ILE A 9 4.19 1.87 0.27
CA ILE A 9 4.65 2.15 -1.08
C ILE A 9 5.94 1.38 -1.32
N GLY A 10 5.93 0.50 -2.32
CA GLY A 10 7.04 -0.39 -2.68
C GLY A 10 6.69 -1.87 -2.48
N GLY A 11 6.97 -2.67 -3.50
CA GLY A 11 6.69 -4.11 -3.59
C GLY A 11 7.94 -4.99 -3.71
N GLY A 12 9.11 -4.46 -3.33
CA GLY A 12 10.30 -5.26 -3.01
C GLY A 12 10.20 -5.92 -1.64
N ASN A 13 11.22 -6.68 -1.23
CA ASN A 13 11.22 -7.41 0.05
C ASN A 13 10.89 -6.51 1.24
N SER A 14 11.58 -5.37 1.40
CA SER A 14 11.36 -4.45 2.53
C SER A 14 9.92 -3.94 2.61
N GLY A 15 9.31 -3.58 1.48
CA GLY A 15 7.93 -3.10 1.43
C GLY A 15 6.91 -4.20 1.74
N VAL A 16 7.13 -5.41 1.22
CA VAL A 16 6.26 -6.55 1.50
C VAL A 16 6.36 -7.00 2.96
N GLU A 17 7.56 -7.05 3.54
CA GLU A 17 7.77 -7.35 4.96
C GLU A 17 7.08 -6.30 5.85
N ALA A 18 7.28 -5.01 5.56
CA ALA A 18 6.62 -3.94 6.30
C ALA A 18 5.09 -4.04 6.22
N ALA A 19 4.52 -4.41 5.07
CA ALA A 19 3.09 -4.62 4.92
C ALA A 19 2.59 -5.83 5.73
N ILE A 20 3.33 -6.93 5.78
CA ILE A 20 3.01 -8.10 6.60
C ILE A 20 3.04 -7.74 8.10
N ASP A 21 4.07 -7.02 8.54
CA ASP A 21 4.21 -6.63 9.94
C ASP A 21 3.09 -5.67 10.37
N LEU A 22 2.81 -4.66 9.54
CA LEU A 22 1.72 -3.70 9.79
C LEU A 22 0.36 -4.37 9.81
N ALA A 23 0.13 -5.38 8.97
CA ALA A 23 -1.14 -6.11 8.92
C ALA A 23 -1.50 -6.79 10.26
N GLY A 24 -0.51 -7.09 11.12
CA GLY A 24 -0.74 -7.60 12.48
C GLY A 24 -1.22 -6.54 13.49
N ILE A 25 -1.17 -5.25 13.15
CA ILE A 25 -1.40 -4.13 14.07
C ILE A 25 -2.57 -3.24 13.60
N VAL A 26 -2.66 -3.00 12.30
CA VAL A 26 -3.56 -2.01 11.69
C VAL A 26 -4.86 -2.66 11.21
N ALA A 27 -5.88 -1.85 10.89
CA ALA A 27 -7.15 -2.38 10.38
C ALA A 27 -7.03 -2.90 8.95
N HIS A 28 -6.26 -2.21 8.10
CA HIS A 28 -6.06 -2.59 6.69
C HIS A 28 -4.75 -2.01 6.14
N VAL A 29 -4.06 -2.79 5.31
CA VAL A 29 -2.89 -2.34 4.56
C VAL A 29 -3.20 -2.35 3.05
N THR A 30 -2.94 -1.23 2.38
CA THR A 30 -2.90 -1.17 0.92
C THR A 30 -1.45 -1.08 0.47
N LEU A 31 -0.89 -2.16 -0.09
CA LEU A 31 0.43 -2.12 -0.70
C LEU A 31 0.31 -1.62 -2.14
N ILE A 32 1.10 -0.62 -2.49
CA ILE A 32 1.11 0.02 -3.82
C ILE A 32 2.47 -0.19 -4.45
N GLU A 33 2.48 -0.85 -5.60
CA GLU A 33 3.68 -1.11 -6.41
C GLU A 33 3.56 -0.38 -7.75
N PHE A 34 4.63 0.29 -8.14
CA PHE A 34 4.72 1.01 -9.40
C PHE A 34 4.75 0.07 -10.60
N ASP A 35 5.51 -1.02 -10.51
CA ASP A 35 5.65 -2.05 -11.51
C ASP A 35 4.38 -2.92 -11.62
N SER A 36 4.28 -3.68 -12.70
CA SER A 36 3.16 -4.60 -12.98
C SER A 36 3.12 -5.82 -12.06
N GLN A 37 4.16 -6.04 -11.28
CA GLN A 37 4.33 -7.18 -10.38
C GLN A 37 5.15 -6.81 -9.16
N LEU A 38 4.95 -7.55 -8.06
CA LEU A 38 5.83 -7.47 -6.89
C LEU A 38 7.20 -8.06 -7.21
N ARG A 39 8.25 -7.43 -6.70
CA ARG A 39 9.64 -7.89 -6.84
C ARG A 39 10.14 -8.68 -5.63
N ALA A 40 9.34 -8.75 -4.56
CA ALA A 40 9.68 -9.51 -3.37
C ALA A 40 9.76 -11.02 -3.64
N ASP A 41 10.43 -11.75 -2.76
CA ASP A 41 10.55 -13.21 -2.86
C ASP A 41 9.17 -13.88 -2.79
N ALA A 42 9.00 -14.97 -3.54
CA ALA A 42 7.72 -15.65 -3.69
C ALA A 42 7.10 -16.10 -2.35
N VAL A 43 7.93 -16.45 -1.36
CA VAL A 43 7.48 -16.81 -0.01
C VAL A 43 6.81 -15.63 0.70
N LEU A 44 7.37 -14.42 0.57
CA LEU A 44 6.82 -13.19 1.13
C LEU A 44 5.55 -12.79 0.41
N GLN A 45 5.53 -12.86 -0.93
CA GLN A 45 4.31 -12.59 -1.71
C GLN A 45 3.17 -13.55 -1.31
N LYS A 46 3.46 -14.86 -1.19
CA LYS A 46 2.47 -15.86 -0.75
C LYS A 46 1.94 -15.54 0.64
N LYS A 47 2.81 -15.14 1.58
CA LYS A 47 2.40 -14.72 2.91
C LYS A 47 1.51 -13.48 2.85
N LEU A 48 1.94 -12.43 2.15
CA LEU A 48 1.19 -11.19 1.97
C LEU A 48 -0.23 -11.45 1.44
N HIS A 49 -0.35 -12.24 0.36
CA HIS A 49 -1.65 -12.57 -0.24
C HIS A 49 -2.54 -13.47 0.61
N SER A 50 -2.00 -14.14 1.65
CA SER A 50 -2.81 -14.91 2.60
C SER A 50 -3.49 -14.05 3.68
N LEU A 51 -3.11 -12.77 3.79
CA LEU A 51 -3.63 -11.87 4.82
C LEU A 51 -4.93 -11.23 4.37
N ALA A 52 -6.01 -11.43 5.14
CA ALA A 52 -7.35 -10.97 4.76
C ALA A 52 -7.53 -9.44 4.80
N ASN A 53 -6.65 -8.72 5.50
CA ASN A 53 -6.68 -7.26 5.64
C ASN A 53 -5.60 -6.55 4.80
N VAL A 54 -5.10 -7.21 3.76
CA VAL A 54 -4.13 -6.63 2.84
C VAL A 54 -4.70 -6.59 1.42
N LYS A 55 -4.60 -5.43 0.77
CA LYS A 55 -4.86 -5.26 -0.66
C LYS A 55 -3.57 -4.89 -1.36
N VAL A 56 -3.27 -5.57 -2.46
CA VAL A 56 -2.13 -5.24 -3.33
C VAL A 56 -2.65 -4.54 -4.58
N ILE A 57 -2.03 -3.42 -4.93
CA ILE A 57 -2.29 -2.66 -6.14
C ILE A 57 -0.96 -2.52 -6.89
N THR A 58 -0.88 -3.10 -8.08
CA THR A 58 0.27 -3.00 -8.99
C THR A 58 0.00 -1.98 -10.09
N SER A 59 1.02 -1.65 -10.89
CA SER A 59 0.94 -0.67 -11.97
C SER A 59 0.45 0.70 -11.50
N ALA A 60 0.74 1.06 -10.25
CA ALA A 60 0.17 2.25 -9.63
C ALA A 60 1.26 3.30 -9.35
N LEU A 61 1.17 4.43 -10.04
CA LEU A 61 2.00 5.60 -9.76
C LEU A 61 1.33 6.44 -8.67
N THR A 62 1.89 6.46 -7.47
CA THR A 62 1.44 7.38 -6.42
C THR A 62 1.68 8.83 -6.85
N THR A 63 0.64 9.68 -6.83
CA THR A 63 0.71 11.06 -7.34
C THR A 63 0.51 12.14 -6.28
N GLU A 64 -0.32 11.90 -5.26
CA GLU A 64 -0.68 12.93 -4.28
C GLU A 64 -0.96 12.33 -2.91
N VAL A 65 -0.46 12.95 -1.84
CA VAL A 65 -0.87 12.67 -0.46
C VAL A 65 -1.88 13.73 -0.03
N LYS A 66 -3.06 13.29 0.42
CA LYS A 66 -4.12 14.17 0.93
C LYS A 66 -4.07 14.28 2.44
N GLY A 67 -4.31 15.49 2.95
CA GLY A 67 -4.37 15.76 4.39
C GLY A 67 -5.07 17.08 4.69
N ASP A 68 -5.42 17.27 5.96
CA ASP A 68 -6.06 18.48 6.49
C ASP A 68 -5.07 19.46 7.13
N GLY A 69 -3.76 19.26 6.86
CA GLY A 69 -2.66 20.02 7.46
C GLY A 69 -2.17 19.48 8.81
N GLN A 70 -2.93 18.57 9.45
CA GLN A 70 -2.52 17.94 10.71
C GLN A 70 -2.29 16.43 10.55
N LYS A 71 -3.07 15.77 9.68
CA LYS A 71 -2.98 14.34 9.43
C LYS A 71 -3.23 14.00 7.97
N VAL A 72 -2.69 12.86 7.55
CA VAL A 72 -3.04 12.22 6.28
C VAL A 72 -4.48 11.70 6.38
N ASN A 73 -5.25 11.90 5.32
CA ASN A 73 -6.60 11.36 5.18
C ASN A 73 -6.79 10.59 3.85
N GLY A 74 -5.81 10.61 2.95
CA GLY A 74 -5.86 9.79 1.75
C GLY A 74 -4.60 9.86 0.89
N LEU A 75 -4.64 9.06 -0.17
CA LEU A 75 -3.61 8.95 -1.19
C LEU A 75 -4.27 8.85 -2.57
N VAL A 76 -3.72 9.56 -3.54
CA VAL A 76 -4.09 9.41 -4.96
C VAL A 76 -3.00 8.64 -5.67
N TYR A 77 -3.40 7.67 -6.47
CA TYR A 77 -2.52 7.03 -7.44
C TYR A 77 -3.16 7.03 -8.82
N LYS A 78 -2.31 7.02 -9.84
CA LYS A 78 -2.66 6.83 -11.23
C LYS A 78 -2.42 5.37 -11.62
N ASP A 79 -3.45 4.68 -12.12
CA ASP A 79 -3.26 3.38 -12.76
C ASP A 79 -2.53 3.60 -14.09
N ARG A 80 -1.38 2.97 -14.25
CA ARG A 80 -0.51 3.14 -15.42
C ARG A 80 -1.03 2.39 -16.65
N ASN A 81 -2.00 1.49 -16.49
CA ASN A 81 -2.60 0.74 -17.59
C ASN A 81 -3.77 1.49 -18.23
N SER A 82 -4.54 2.25 -17.43
CA SER A 82 -5.75 2.96 -17.87
C SER A 82 -5.64 4.49 -17.84
N ASP A 83 -4.57 5.02 -17.23
CA ASP A 83 -4.41 6.44 -16.88
C ASP A 83 -5.44 6.99 -15.89
N GLU A 84 -6.30 6.15 -15.30
CA GLU A 84 -7.31 6.56 -14.32
C GLU A 84 -6.69 6.97 -12.97
N LEU A 85 -7.29 7.97 -12.32
CA LEU A 85 -6.92 8.39 -10.98
C LEU A 85 -7.84 7.74 -9.95
N HIS A 86 -7.25 7.12 -8.95
CA HIS A 86 -7.95 6.51 -7.82
C HIS A 86 -7.56 7.19 -6.52
N THR A 87 -8.53 7.39 -5.63
CA THR A 87 -8.29 7.87 -4.27
C THR A 87 -8.47 6.71 -3.29
N VAL A 88 -7.50 6.53 -2.39
CA VAL A 88 -7.56 5.59 -1.26
C VAL A 88 -7.61 6.41 0.02
N GLU A 89 -8.69 6.27 0.78
CA GLU A 89 -8.77 6.87 2.11
C GLU A 89 -7.97 6.06 3.12
N LEU A 90 -7.08 6.73 3.84
CA LEU A 90 -6.17 6.12 4.80
C LEU A 90 -5.61 7.16 5.76
N GLU A 91 -5.07 6.72 6.89
CA GLU A 91 -4.54 7.60 7.94
C GLU A 91 -3.02 7.51 8.11
N GLY A 92 -2.32 6.75 7.27
CA GLY A 92 -0.86 6.63 7.31
C GLY A 92 -0.25 6.06 6.04
N ILE A 93 0.93 6.55 5.68
CA ILE A 93 1.69 6.11 4.49
C ILE A 93 3.11 5.78 4.95
N PHE A 94 3.61 4.62 4.52
CA PHE A 94 4.97 4.15 4.77
C PHE A 94 5.66 3.93 3.42
N VAL A 95 6.86 4.48 3.23
CA VAL A 95 7.63 4.35 1.98
C VAL A 95 8.88 3.52 2.27
N GLN A 96 9.18 2.53 1.44
CA GLN A 96 10.32 1.62 1.56
C GLN A 96 11.07 1.47 0.25
#